data_AF-A0A2Z6P9G4-F1
#
_entry.id   AF-A0A2Z6P9G4-F1
#
_cell.length_a   1.000
_cell.length_b   1.000
_cell.length_c   1.000
_cell.angle_alpha   90.00
_cell.angle_beta   90.00
_cell.angle_gamma   90.00
#
_symmetry.space_group_name_H-M   'P 1'
#
loop_
_entity.id
_entity.type
_entity.pdbx_description
1 polymer ?
#
loop_
_entity_poly.entity_id
_entity_poly.type
_entity_poly.pdbx_seq_one_letter_code
_entity_poly.pdbx_strand_id
1 'polypeptide(L)'
;MLDNIFIPLFEVTVDPDSHPQLHVFLKQVVGLDLVDDESKPERRPTKHMPTPAQWTNVFNPAYSYYVYYCYANLYTLNKLRESKGMTTIKFRPHSGEAGDIDHLAATFLTAHNIAHGINLRKSPVLQYLYYLSQIGLAMSPLSNNSLFLDYHRNPLPIFFLRGLNVSLSTDDPLQIHLTKEPLVEEYSIAASVRSLSLFARVWKLSSCDLCEIARNSVYQSGFSHALKSHWIGKEYYKRGPNGNDIHRTNVPHIRLEFRDTIWREEMQQVYLGKSIIPEEIEK
;
A
#
# COMPACT_ATOMS: atom_id res chain seq x y z
N MET A 1 7.65 -16.72 -17.70
CA MET A 1 7.19 -15.41 -17.19
C MET A 1 8.27 -14.72 -16.37
N LEU A 2 8.73 -15.30 -15.25
CA LEU A 2 9.77 -14.67 -14.39
C LEU A 2 11.00 -14.24 -15.19
N ASP A 3 11.50 -15.11 -16.06
CA ASP A 3 12.65 -14.81 -16.94
C ASP A 3 12.43 -13.56 -17.79
N ASN A 4 11.25 -13.41 -18.38
CA ASN A 4 10.90 -12.27 -19.25
C ASN A 4 10.88 -10.94 -18.49
N ILE A 5 10.65 -10.98 -17.17
CA ILE A 5 10.59 -9.78 -16.33
C ILE A 5 11.97 -9.52 -15.73
N PHE A 6 12.54 -10.51 -15.04
CA PHE A 6 13.70 -10.30 -14.18
C PHE A 6 15.03 -10.39 -14.91
N ILE A 7 15.19 -11.21 -15.95
CA ILE A 7 16.47 -11.30 -16.69
C ILE A 7 16.85 -9.94 -17.29
N PRO A 8 15.98 -9.24 -18.06
CA PRO A 8 16.33 -7.92 -18.59
C PRO A 8 16.65 -6.89 -17.50
N LEU A 9 15.97 -6.99 -16.34
CA LEU A 9 16.22 -6.10 -15.20
C LEU A 9 17.57 -6.38 -14.53
N PHE A 10 18.01 -7.64 -14.46
CA PHE A 10 19.33 -8.00 -13.98
C PHE A 10 20.41 -7.57 -14.99
N GLU A 11 20.23 -7.84 -16.27
CA GLU A 11 21.18 -7.47 -17.34
C GLU A 11 21.44 -5.96 -17.35
N VAL A 12 20.39 -5.13 -17.38
CA VAL A 12 20.52 -3.66 -17.35
C VAL A 12 21.11 -3.13 -16.04
N THR A 13 20.97 -3.88 -14.94
CA THR A 13 21.59 -3.51 -13.66
C THR A 13 23.08 -3.87 -13.64
N VAL A 14 23.46 -4.99 -14.25
CA VAL A 14 24.86 -5.42 -14.39
C VAL A 14 25.60 -4.50 -15.37
N ASP A 15 24.99 -4.20 -16.51
CA ASP A 15 25.53 -3.34 -17.54
C ASP A 15 24.43 -2.41 -18.08
N PRO A 16 24.41 -1.12 -17.66
CA PRO A 16 23.46 -0.14 -18.17
C PRO A 16 23.46 0.05 -19.69
N ASP A 17 24.59 -0.20 -20.36
CA ASP A 17 24.73 -0.02 -21.80
C ASP A 17 24.10 -1.17 -22.61
N SER A 18 23.81 -2.31 -21.96
CA SER A 18 23.07 -3.42 -22.58
C SER A 18 21.63 -3.02 -22.93
N HIS A 19 21.01 -2.15 -22.11
CA HIS A 19 19.63 -1.68 -22.29
C HIS A 19 19.51 -0.20 -21.85
N PRO A 20 20.07 0.77 -22.61
CA PRO A 20 20.21 2.15 -22.15
C PRO A 20 18.87 2.86 -21.90
N GLN A 21 17.87 2.58 -22.76
CA GLN A 21 16.52 3.14 -22.59
C GLN A 21 15.83 2.58 -21.34
N LEU A 22 15.99 1.28 -21.08
CA LEU A 22 15.47 0.63 -19.88
C LEU A 22 16.15 1.18 -18.63
N HIS A 23 17.46 1.42 -18.66
CA HIS A 23 18.19 2.01 -17.53
C HIS A 23 17.62 3.39 -17.16
N VAL A 24 17.36 4.24 -18.17
CA VAL A 24 16.74 5.56 -17.94
C VAL A 24 15.31 5.43 -17.41
N PHE A 25 14.52 4.51 -17.98
CA PHE A 25 13.15 4.24 -17.52
C PHE A 25 13.10 3.79 -16.05
N LEU A 26 14.01 2.91 -15.63
CA LEU A 26 14.08 2.41 -14.25
C LEU A 26 14.44 3.47 -13.21
N LYS A 27 14.90 4.66 -13.62
CA LYS A 27 15.03 5.81 -12.71
C LYS A 27 13.67 6.39 -12.30
N GLN A 28 12.62 6.09 -13.06
CA GLN A 28 11.25 6.55 -12.82
C GLN A 28 10.35 5.45 -12.25
N VAL A 29 10.73 4.17 -12.39
CA VAL A 29 9.97 3.05 -11.82
C VAL A 29 10.18 2.99 -10.31
N VAL A 30 9.07 3.03 -9.56
CA VAL A 30 9.09 3.06 -8.08
C VAL A 30 8.47 1.82 -7.44
N GLY A 31 7.70 1.04 -8.20
CA GLY A 31 6.94 -0.08 -7.69
C GLY A 31 6.73 -1.18 -8.71
N LEU A 32 6.63 -2.41 -8.22
CA LEU A 32 6.13 -3.57 -8.96
C LEU A 32 4.82 -4.01 -8.30
N ASP A 33 3.78 -4.04 -9.11
CA ASP A 33 2.42 -4.39 -8.73
C ASP A 33 1.99 -5.66 -9.47
N LEU A 34 1.30 -6.56 -8.76
CA LEU A 34 0.76 -7.80 -9.30
C LEU A 34 -0.76 -7.71 -9.24
N VAL A 35 -1.39 -8.01 -10.37
CA VAL A 35 -2.85 -7.89 -10.55
C VAL A 35 -3.42 -9.12 -11.24
N ASP A 36 -4.62 -9.50 -10.84
CA ASP A 36 -5.62 -10.32 -11.58
C ASP A 36 -6.93 -10.24 -10.78
N ASP A 37 -8.00 -10.83 -11.29
CA ASP A 37 -9.24 -11.06 -10.54
C ASP A 37 -8.99 -12.01 -9.36
N GLU A 38 -8.84 -11.42 -8.17
CA GLU A 38 -8.60 -12.13 -6.91
C GLU A 38 -9.74 -13.09 -6.52
N SER A 39 -10.94 -12.94 -7.09
CA SER A 39 -12.09 -13.80 -6.77
C SER A 39 -12.02 -15.19 -7.39
N LYS A 40 -11.13 -15.39 -8.37
CA LYS A 40 -10.95 -16.67 -9.06
C LYS A 40 -10.52 -17.75 -8.06
N PRO A 41 -11.18 -18.93 -8.06
CA PRO A 41 -10.79 -20.02 -7.19
C PRO A 41 -9.37 -20.47 -7.47
N GLU A 42 -8.58 -20.63 -6.41
CA GLU A 42 -7.21 -21.12 -6.48
C GLU A 42 -6.99 -22.29 -5.52
N ARG A 43 -5.93 -23.06 -5.78
CA ARG A 43 -5.51 -24.13 -4.87
C ARG A 43 -4.49 -23.57 -3.91
N ARG A 44 -4.83 -23.51 -2.63
CA ARG A 44 -3.89 -23.07 -1.59
C ARG A 44 -2.56 -23.81 -1.71
N PRO A 45 -1.43 -23.09 -1.59
CA PRO A 45 -0.12 -23.69 -1.72
C PRO A 45 0.14 -24.71 -0.63
N THR A 46 0.86 -25.77 -0.98
CA THR A 46 1.41 -26.73 -0.02
C THR A 46 2.92 -26.52 0.11
N LYS A 47 3.50 -27.02 1.19
CA LYS A 47 4.96 -26.97 1.42
C LYS A 47 5.78 -27.58 0.27
N HIS A 48 5.18 -28.50 -0.50
CA HIS A 48 5.84 -29.26 -1.57
C HIS A 48 5.41 -28.78 -2.97
N MET A 49 5.18 -27.48 -3.14
CA MET A 49 4.85 -26.95 -4.46
C MET A 49 6.01 -27.10 -5.46
N PRO A 50 5.71 -27.40 -6.74
CA PRO A 50 6.72 -27.43 -7.79
C PRO A 50 7.45 -26.10 -7.93
N THR A 51 8.71 -26.14 -8.38
CA THR A 51 9.45 -24.92 -8.77
C THR A 51 8.85 -24.29 -10.03
N PRO A 52 9.15 -23.02 -10.37
CA PRO A 52 8.52 -22.34 -11.52
C PRO A 52 8.83 -23.05 -12.84
N ALA A 53 10.03 -23.60 -12.98
CA ALA A 53 10.43 -24.39 -14.14
C ALA A 53 9.69 -25.75 -14.25
N GLN A 54 9.22 -26.29 -13.13
CA GLN A 54 8.43 -27.52 -13.06
C GLN A 54 6.92 -27.26 -13.12
N TRP A 55 6.49 -26.00 -13.10
CA TRP A 55 5.07 -25.64 -13.22
C TRP A 55 4.63 -25.68 -14.68
N THR A 56 4.45 -26.88 -15.21
CA THR A 56 4.05 -27.12 -16.61
C THR A 56 2.59 -27.53 -16.76
N ASN A 57 1.83 -27.53 -15.67
CA ASN A 57 0.41 -27.86 -15.69
C ASN A 57 -0.43 -26.68 -16.19
N VAL A 58 -1.68 -26.94 -16.57
CA VAL A 58 -2.59 -25.95 -17.16
C VAL A 58 -3.20 -24.98 -16.15
N PHE A 59 -3.02 -25.21 -14.85
CA PHE A 59 -3.62 -24.40 -13.80
C PHE A 59 -2.73 -23.20 -13.48
N ASN A 60 -3.36 -22.06 -13.20
CA ASN A 60 -2.65 -20.89 -12.70
C ASN A 60 -2.06 -21.19 -11.31
N PRO A 61 -0.79 -20.84 -11.02
CA PRO A 61 -0.27 -20.87 -9.67
C PRO A 61 -1.12 -20.02 -8.71
N ALA A 62 -1.10 -20.38 -7.43
CA ALA A 62 -1.77 -19.58 -6.39
C ALA A 62 -1.13 -18.18 -6.26
N TYR A 63 -1.89 -17.20 -5.80
CA TYR A 63 -1.45 -15.84 -5.58
C TYR A 63 -0.18 -15.75 -4.73
N SER A 64 -0.14 -16.50 -3.62
CA SER A 64 1.03 -16.58 -2.73
C SER A 64 2.29 -17.13 -3.42
N TYR A 65 2.13 -17.96 -4.45
CA TYR A 65 3.23 -18.44 -5.30
C TYR A 65 3.81 -17.29 -6.13
N TYR A 66 2.95 -16.51 -6.78
CA TYR A 66 3.35 -15.31 -7.52
C TYR A 66 4.07 -14.32 -6.60
N VAL A 67 3.46 -14.01 -5.45
CA VAL A 67 4.05 -13.12 -4.44
C VAL A 67 5.45 -13.58 -4.04
N TYR A 68 5.64 -14.87 -3.71
CA TYR A 68 6.93 -15.38 -3.29
C TYR A 68 8.02 -15.22 -4.36
N TYR A 69 7.78 -15.69 -5.59
CA TYR A 69 8.83 -15.66 -6.62
C TYR A 69 9.07 -14.24 -7.15
N CYS A 70 8.04 -13.39 -7.23
CA CYS A 70 8.22 -11.99 -7.56
C CYS A 70 8.99 -11.26 -6.45
N TYR A 71 8.66 -11.47 -5.18
CA TYR A 71 9.39 -10.91 -4.05
C TYR A 71 10.85 -11.36 -4.04
N ALA A 72 11.14 -12.66 -4.17
CA ALA A 72 12.49 -13.19 -4.07
C ALA A 72 13.42 -12.63 -5.17
N ASN A 73 12.93 -12.57 -6.41
CA ASN A 73 13.67 -11.97 -7.52
C ASN A 73 13.84 -10.46 -7.34
N LEU A 74 12.78 -9.75 -6.96
CA LEU A 74 12.80 -8.31 -6.76
C LEU A 74 13.72 -7.91 -5.60
N TYR A 75 13.73 -8.67 -4.51
CA TYR A 75 14.63 -8.48 -3.37
C TYR A 75 16.09 -8.60 -3.82
N THR A 76 16.43 -9.67 -4.53
CA THR A 76 17.79 -9.92 -5.02
C THR A 76 18.23 -8.85 -6.00
N LEU A 77 17.35 -8.46 -6.93
CA LEU A 77 17.56 -7.36 -7.86
C LEU A 77 17.81 -6.04 -7.11
N ASN A 78 16.97 -5.71 -6.13
CA ASN A 78 17.12 -4.48 -5.35
C ASN A 78 18.42 -4.44 -4.57
N LYS A 79 18.88 -5.57 -4.00
CA LYS A 79 20.18 -5.63 -3.34
C LYS A 79 21.35 -5.43 -4.29
N LEU A 80 21.25 -5.89 -5.54
CA LEU A 80 22.24 -5.59 -6.57
C LEU A 80 22.18 -4.12 -7.03
N ARG A 81 20.98 -3.56 -7.20
CA ARG A 81 20.79 -2.15 -7.59
C ARG A 81 21.30 -1.22 -6.52
N GLU A 82 20.99 -1.50 -5.25
CA GLU A 82 21.46 -0.78 -4.07
C GLU A 82 22.99 -0.80 -3.98
N SER A 83 23.64 -1.95 -4.17
CA SER A 83 25.11 -2.05 -4.12
C SER A 83 25.81 -1.26 -5.22
N LYS A 84 25.10 -0.94 -6.31
CA LYS A 84 25.56 -0.09 -7.41
C LYS A 84 25.10 1.37 -7.31
N GLY A 85 24.43 1.77 -6.22
CA GLY A 85 23.88 3.11 -6.04
C GLY A 85 22.76 3.47 -7.02
N MET A 86 22.06 2.47 -7.56
CA MET A 86 20.92 2.65 -8.47
C MET A 86 19.59 2.69 -7.70
N THR A 87 18.54 3.24 -8.34
CA THR A 87 17.17 3.25 -7.80
C THR A 87 16.63 1.85 -7.57
N THR A 88 15.88 1.63 -6.50
CA THR A 88 15.21 0.36 -6.18
C THR A 88 13.71 0.43 -6.45
N ILE A 89 13.07 -0.74 -6.55
CA ILE A 89 11.67 -0.88 -6.90
C ILE A 89 10.93 -1.53 -5.73
N LYS A 90 9.94 -0.85 -5.15
CA LYS A 90 9.18 -1.39 -4.00
C LYS A 90 8.16 -2.44 -4.47
N PHE A 91 7.93 -3.47 -3.67
CA PHE A 91 6.88 -4.45 -3.96
C PHE A 91 5.52 -3.97 -3.43
N ARG A 92 4.54 -3.77 -4.31
CA ARG A 92 3.29 -3.03 -4.04
C ARG A 92 2.06 -3.70 -4.71
N PRO A 93 1.74 -4.96 -4.38
CA PRO A 93 0.73 -5.71 -5.10
C PRO A 93 -0.71 -5.27 -4.77
N HIS A 94 -1.65 -5.53 -5.68
CA HIS A 94 -3.07 -5.65 -5.35
C HIS A 94 -3.27 -6.87 -4.47
N SER A 95 -3.96 -6.69 -3.34
CA SER A 95 -4.16 -7.77 -2.37
C SER A 95 -5.38 -7.56 -1.48
N GLY A 96 -6.22 -8.59 -1.41
CA GLY A 96 -7.32 -8.68 -0.48
C GLY A 96 -8.47 -7.74 -0.83
N GLU A 97 -8.67 -7.42 -2.10
CA GLU A 97 -9.95 -6.89 -2.59
C GLU A 97 -11.03 -7.98 -2.50
N ALA A 98 -10.69 -9.17 -3.01
CA ALA A 98 -11.50 -10.37 -3.03
C ALA A 98 -10.62 -11.57 -2.66
N GLY A 99 -11.04 -12.79 -3.04
CA GLY A 99 -10.24 -13.98 -2.81
C GLY A 99 -10.12 -14.41 -1.34
N ASP A 100 -9.05 -15.18 -1.08
CA ASP A 100 -8.77 -15.83 0.20
C ASP A 100 -7.90 -14.94 1.10
N ILE A 101 -8.00 -15.15 2.41
CA ILE A 101 -7.34 -14.33 3.43
C ILE A 101 -5.81 -14.51 3.44
N ASP A 102 -5.31 -15.60 2.86
CA ASP A 102 -3.89 -15.90 2.75
C ASP A 102 -3.16 -14.96 1.78
N HIS A 103 -3.86 -14.29 0.85
CA HIS A 103 -3.31 -13.20 0.05
C HIS A 103 -2.70 -12.13 0.95
N LEU A 104 -3.48 -11.68 1.93
CA LEU A 104 -3.09 -10.65 2.90
C LEU A 104 -2.02 -11.13 3.87
N ALA A 105 -1.99 -12.43 4.17
CA ALA A 105 -0.93 -13.02 4.99
C ALA A 105 0.41 -13.08 4.23
N ALA A 106 0.38 -13.44 2.94
CA ALA A 106 1.57 -13.45 2.08
C ALA A 106 2.11 -12.03 1.89
N THR A 107 1.24 -11.07 1.55
CA THR A 107 1.66 -9.68 1.34
C THR A 107 2.09 -8.98 2.61
N PHE A 108 1.54 -9.33 3.78
CA PHE A 108 2.06 -8.86 5.06
C PHE A 108 3.54 -9.18 5.25
N LEU A 109 3.98 -10.36 4.79
CA LEU A 109 5.35 -10.83 4.96
C LEU A 109 6.32 -10.24 3.93
N THR A 110 5.84 -9.80 2.77
CA THR A 110 6.71 -9.50 1.61
C THR A 110 6.55 -8.10 1.02
N ALA A 111 5.38 -7.47 1.17
CA ALA A 111 5.04 -6.22 0.49
C ALA A 111 5.39 -4.99 1.34
N HIS A 112 5.63 -3.86 0.66
CA HIS A 112 5.84 -2.57 1.32
C HIS A 112 4.51 -1.86 1.60
N ASN A 113 3.58 -1.98 0.67
CA ASN A 113 2.19 -1.52 0.77
C ASN A 113 1.34 -2.38 -0.16
N ILE A 114 0.01 -2.28 -0.04
CA ILE A 114 -0.93 -3.02 -0.88
C ILE A 114 -2.02 -2.10 -1.41
N ALA A 115 -2.56 -2.43 -2.58
CA ALA A 115 -3.84 -1.89 -3.01
C ALA A 115 -5.00 -2.71 -2.42
N HIS A 116 -6.11 -2.04 -2.11
CA HIS A 116 -7.33 -2.56 -1.49
C HIS A 116 -7.26 -2.92 -0.01
N GLY A 117 -6.89 -4.15 0.35
CA GLY A 117 -6.94 -4.62 1.74
C GLY A 117 -8.35 -4.78 2.35
N ILE A 118 -9.41 -4.81 1.55
CA ILE A 118 -10.81 -4.90 1.99
C ILE A 118 -11.06 -6.10 2.91
N ASN A 119 -10.48 -7.25 2.58
CA ASN A 119 -10.61 -8.50 3.31
C ASN A 119 -9.94 -8.50 4.68
N LEU A 120 -9.13 -7.48 5.04
CA LEU A 120 -8.68 -7.29 6.43
C LEU A 120 -9.85 -7.16 7.41
N ARG A 121 -11.06 -6.79 6.95
CA ARG A 121 -12.28 -6.81 7.77
C ARG A 121 -12.66 -8.21 8.27
N LYS A 122 -12.17 -9.27 7.63
CA LYS A 122 -12.49 -10.68 7.92
C LYS A 122 -11.49 -11.33 8.87
N SER A 123 -10.36 -10.68 9.16
CA SER A 123 -9.31 -11.20 10.05
C SER A 123 -8.86 -10.14 11.04
N PRO A 124 -9.32 -10.19 12.31
CA PRO A 124 -8.87 -9.28 13.35
C PRO A 124 -7.34 -9.31 13.54
N VAL A 125 -6.74 -10.50 13.44
CA VAL A 125 -5.30 -10.70 13.63
C VAL A 125 -4.51 -9.99 12.54
N LEU A 126 -4.82 -10.23 11.26
CA LEU A 126 -4.09 -9.57 10.17
C LEU A 126 -4.32 -8.06 10.22
N GLN A 127 -5.55 -7.60 10.45
CA GLN A 127 -5.82 -6.17 10.55
C GLN A 127 -4.99 -5.48 11.64
N TYR A 128 -4.84 -6.13 12.79
CA TYR A 128 -4.01 -5.62 13.88
C TYR A 128 -2.51 -5.64 13.52
N LEU A 129 -2.03 -6.69 12.84
CA LEU A 129 -0.66 -6.74 12.34
C LEU A 129 -0.35 -5.63 11.32
N TYR A 130 -1.27 -5.35 10.39
CA TYR A 130 -1.15 -4.23 9.44
C TYR A 130 -1.15 -2.87 10.16
N TYR A 131 -1.92 -2.72 11.23
CA TYR A 131 -1.87 -1.53 12.09
C TYR A 131 -0.51 -1.38 12.79
N LEU A 132 -0.01 -2.43 13.45
CA LEU A 132 1.27 -2.36 14.19
C LEU A 132 2.44 -2.10 13.24
N SER A 133 2.48 -2.77 12.10
CA SER A 133 3.52 -2.61 11.07
C SER A 133 3.38 -1.33 10.25
N GLN A 134 2.23 -0.65 10.33
CA GLN A 134 1.90 0.54 9.54
C GLN A 134 2.06 0.33 8.02
N ILE A 135 1.81 -0.89 7.53
CA ILE A 135 1.77 -1.20 6.08
C ILE A 135 0.65 -0.39 5.43
N GLY A 136 0.99 0.32 4.36
CA GLY A 136 0.08 1.22 3.65
C GLY A 136 -1.01 0.48 2.87
N LEU A 137 -2.25 0.97 2.96
CA LEU A 137 -3.41 0.52 2.20
C LEU A 137 -3.87 1.63 1.25
N ALA A 138 -3.67 1.44 -0.05
CA ALA A 138 -4.23 2.31 -1.08
C ALA A 138 -5.62 1.79 -1.47
N MET A 139 -6.66 2.46 -1.01
CA MET A 139 -8.04 1.98 -1.13
C MET A 139 -8.82 2.82 -2.13
N SER A 140 -9.63 2.18 -2.98
CA SER A 140 -10.45 2.84 -4.01
C SER A 140 -11.95 2.56 -3.78
N PRO A 141 -12.61 3.28 -2.84
CA PRO A 141 -13.98 2.97 -2.43
C PRO A 141 -15.02 3.03 -3.55
N LEU A 142 -14.93 3.96 -4.50
CA LEU A 142 -15.88 4.02 -5.62
C LEU A 142 -15.70 2.84 -6.58
N SER A 143 -14.46 2.41 -6.81
CA SER A 143 -14.17 1.19 -7.56
C SER A 143 -14.77 -0.04 -6.87
N ASN A 144 -14.47 -0.20 -5.57
CA ASN A 144 -14.98 -1.34 -4.81
C ASN A 144 -16.51 -1.39 -4.79
N ASN A 145 -17.17 -0.22 -4.75
CA ASN A 145 -18.64 -0.12 -4.86
C ASN A 145 -19.19 -0.59 -6.19
N SER A 146 -18.43 -0.42 -7.27
CA SER A 146 -18.87 -0.80 -8.61
C SER A 146 -18.81 -2.32 -8.83
N LEU A 147 -17.97 -3.05 -8.08
CA LEU A 147 -17.65 -4.44 -8.36
C LEU A 147 -17.95 -5.43 -7.22
N PHE A 148 -17.57 -5.11 -5.97
CA PHE A 148 -17.45 -6.13 -4.91
C PHE A 148 -18.16 -5.80 -3.61
N LEU A 149 -18.38 -4.53 -3.30
CA LEU A 149 -18.82 -4.12 -1.97
C LEU A 149 -19.51 -2.76 -1.95
N ASP A 150 -20.78 -2.72 -1.55
CA ASP A 150 -21.55 -1.49 -1.35
C ASP A 150 -20.72 -0.42 -0.59
N TYR A 151 -20.74 0.83 -1.07
CA TYR A 151 -19.92 1.92 -0.55
C TYR A 151 -20.03 2.09 0.98
N HIS A 152 -21.25 1.99 1.51
CA HIS A 152 -21.50 2.11 2.95
C HIS A 152 -20.92 0.97 3.80
N ARG A 153 -20.61 -0.16 3.17
CA ARG A 153 -20.03 -1.35 3.82
C ARG A 153 -18.51 -1.42 3.63
N ASN A 154 -17.91 -0.50 2.89
CA ASN A 154 -16.46 -0.43 2.73
C ASN A 154 -15.77 -0.16 4.08
N PRO A 155 -14.70 -0.91 4.43
CA PRO A 155 -14.08 -0.83 5.74
C PRO A 155 -13.16 0.38 5.95
N LEU A 156 -12.87 1.18 4.92
CA LEU A 156 -11.95 2.33 5.01
C LEU A 156 -12.20 3.23 6.23
N PRO A 157 -13.43 3.65 6.58
CA PRO A 157 -13.66 4.51 7.73
C PRO A 157 -13.24 3.86 9.04
N ILE A 158 -13.52 2.56 9.17
CA ILE A 158 -13.17 1.80 10.37
C ILE A 158 -11.66 1.61 10.45
N PHE A 159 -11.00 1.35 9.31
CA PHE A 159 -9.54 1.26 9.25
C PHE A 159 -8.88 2.60 9.61
N PHE A 160 -9.39 3.70 9.06
CA PHE A 160 -8.93 5.05 9.39
C PHE A 160 -9.13 5.39 10.87
N LEU A 161 -10.29 5.09 11.44
CA LEU A 161 -10.56 5.32 12.86
C LEU A 161 -9.61 4.53 13.75
N ARG A 162 -9.31 3.28 13.38
CA ARG A 162 -8.35 2.39 14.06
C ARG A 162 -6.88 2.78 13.86
N GLY A 163 -6.58 3.75 12.99
CA GLY A 163 -5.22 4.23 12.75
C GLY A 163 -4.39 3.34 11.84
N LEU A 164 -5.05 2.50 11.01
CA LEU A 164 -4.35 1.87 9.90
C LEU A 164 -3.88 2.94 8.92
N ASN A 165 -2.74 2.68 8.27
CA ASN A 165 -2.12 3.58 7.31
C ASN A 165 -2.89 3.54 5.97
N VAL A 166 -4.05 4.18 5.92
CA VAL A 166 -4.93 4.21 4.73
C VAL A 166 -4.69 5.46 3.88
N SER A 167 -4.87 5.30 2.57
CA SER A 167 -4.94 6.37 1.58
C SER A 167 -6.12 6.11 0.62
N LEU A 168 -6.60 7.17 -0.02
CA LEU A 168 -7.62 7.08 -1.08
C LEU A 168 -6.94 7.07 -2.45
N SER A 169 -7.41 6.18 -3.33
CA SER A 169 -6.98 6.01 -4.72
C SER A 169 -8.21 5.90 -5.65
N THR A 170 -7.98 5.99 -6.96
CA THR A 170 -9.06 6.06 -7.96
C THR A 170 -9.33 4.75 -8.70
N ASP A 171 -8.36 3.84 -8.73
CA ASP A 171 -8.40 2.62 -9.56
C ASP A 171 -8.55 2.96 -11.06
N ASP A 172 -9.75 2.80 -11.63
CA ASP A 172 -10.10 3.08 -13.03
C ASP A 172 -10.87 4.42 -13.19
N PRO A 173 -10.21 5.58 -13.18
CA PRO A 173 -10.89 6.88 -13.26
C PRO A 173 -11.75 7.04 -14.51
N LEU A 174 -11.34 6.43 -15.63
CA LEU A 174 -12.10 6.48 -16.89
C LEU A 174 -13.46 5.78 -16.80
N GLN A 175 -13.57 4.73 -15.99
CA GLN A 175 -14.79 3.93 -15.88
C GLN A 175 -15.71 4.43 -14.76
N ILE A 176 -15.13 4.92 -13.66
CA ILE A 176 -15.85 5.13 -12.40
C ILE A 176 -16.23 6.59 -12.18
N HIS A 177 -15.38 7.53 -12.57
CA HIS A 177 -15.48 8.92 -12.11
C HIS A 177 -16.19 9.80 -13.13
N LEU A 178 -16.95 10.78 -12.63
CA LEU A 178 -17.78 11.66 -13.46
C LEU A 178 -17.18 13.06 -13.60
N THR A 179 -16.26 13.43 -12.70
CA THR A 179 -15.65 14.75 -12.67
C THR A 179 -14.33 14.80 -13.44
N LYS A 180 -13.86 16.02 -13.73
CA LYS A 180 -12.54 16.24 -14.32
C LYS A 180 -11.37 15.95 -13.37
N GLU A 181 -11.65 15.84 -12.07
CA GLU A 181 -10.66 15.63 -11.02
C GLU A 181 -11.01 14.35 -10.22
N PRO A 182 -10.74 13.14 -10.78
CA PRO A 182 -11.22 11.88 -10.22
C PRO A 182 -10.84 11.67 -8.75
N LEU A 183 -9.58 11.91 -8.40
CA LEU A 183 -9.15 11.75 -7.01
C LEU A 183 -9.82 12.75 -6.06
N VAL A 184 -10.07 13.98 -6.52
CA VAL A 184 -10.79 14.99 -5.70
C VAL A 184 -12.24 14.55 -5.48
N GLU A 185 -12.86 13.90 -6.46
CA GLU A 185 -14.19 13.30 -6.32
C GLU A 185 -14.22 12.17 -5.26
N GLU A 186 -13.23 11.28 -5.21
CA GLU A 186 -13.09 10.29 -4.11
C GLU A 186 -13.08 10.96 -2.74
N TYR A 187 -12.21 11.96 -2.55
CA TYR A 187 -12.13 12.71 -1.28
C TYR A 187 -13.43 13.48 -0.98
N SER A 188 -14.07 14.06 -1.99
CA SER A 188 -15.29 14.85 -1.84
C SER A 188 -16.48 13.98 -1.44
N ILE A 189 -16.61 12.80 -2.04
CA ILE A 189 -17.64 11.83 -1.68
C ILE A 189 -17.37 11.33 -0.26
N ALA A 190 -16.15 10.91 0.07
CA ALA A 190 -15.77 10.47 1.41
C ALA A 190 -16.04 11.54 2.50
N ALA A 191 -15.82 12.82 2.17
CA ALA A 191 -16.09 13.97 3.03
C ALA A 191 -17.58 14.29 3.18
N SER A 192 -18.39 13.97 2.16
CA SER A 192 -19.72 14.54 2.01
C SER A 192 -20.65 14.27 3.21
N VAL A 193 -20.97 15.35 3.93
CA VAL A 193 -21.97 15.41 5.00
C VAL A 193 -23.25 16.01 4.43
N ARG A 194 -23.91 15.34 3.49
CA ARG A 194 -25.32 15.64 3.13
C ARG A 194 -25.79 14.75 1.99
N SER A 195 -26.66 13.81 2.32
CA SER A 195 -27.82 13.62 1.49
C SER A 195 -29.05 13.86 2.36
N LEU A 196 -30.03 14.59 1.83
CA LEU A 196 -31.36 14.79 2.41
C LEU A 196 -32.15 13.48 2.56
N SER A 197 -31.53 12.35 2.23
CA SER A 197 -31.97 11.00 2.59
C SER A 197 -31.46 10.63 3.99
N LEU A 198 -32.39 10.24 4.87
CA LEU A 198 -32.08 9.64 6.17
C LEU A 198 -31.16 8.40 6.08
N PHE A 199 -30.91 7.86 4.87
CA PHE A 199 -30.17 6.63 4.63
C PHE A 199 -28.78 6.81 4.00
N ALA A 200 -28.41 8.01 3.51
CA ALA A 200 -27.11 8.24 2.88
C ALA A 200 -26.21 9.13 3.76
N ARG A 201 -25.66 8.53 4.83
CA ARG A 201 -24.54 9.11 5.59
C ARG A 201 -23.26 8.60 4.94
N VAL A 202 -22.66 9.39 4.05
CA VAL A 202 -21.25 9.17 3.66
C VAL A 202 -20.36 9.57 4.84
N TRP A 203 -19.15 9.03 4.94
CA TRP A 203 -18.35 8.80 6.16
C TRP A 203 -18.06 10.01 7.07
N LYS A 204 -18.49 11.21 6.68
CA LYS A 204 -18.41 12.47 7.45
C LYS A 204 -16.98 12.83 7.87
N LEU A 205 -16.02 12.57 6.99
CA LEU A 205 -14.63 12.94 7.23
C LEU A 205 -14.49 14.47 7.28
N SER A 206 -13.87 14.97 8.33
CA SER A 206 -13.53 16.39 8.48
C SER A 206 -12.36 16.77 7.59
N SER A 207 -12.11 18.07 7.42
CA SER A 207 -10.91 18.53 6.70
C SER A 207 -9.62 18.02 7.33
N CYS A 208 -9.56 17.88 8.65
CA CYS A 208 -8.41 17.30 9.35
C CYS A 208 -8.19 15.84 8.92
N ASP A 209 -9.27 15.07 8.82
CA ASP A 209 -9.23 13.66 8.42
C ASP A 209 -8.77 13.49 6.97
N LEU A 210 -9.31 14.31 6.06
CA LEU A 210 -8.91 14.30 4.65
C LEU A 210 -7.44 14.71 4.48
N CYS A 211 -6.97 15.73 5.20
CA CYS A 211 -5.57 16.13 5.20
C CYS A 211 -4.65 15.03 5.75
N GLU A 212 -5.08 14.28 6.78
CA GLU A 212 -4.34 13.13 7.30
C GLU A 212 -4.20 12.01 6.26
N ILE A 213 -5.30 11.65 5.58
CA ILE A 213 -5.31 10.64 4.52
C ILE A 213 -4.43 11.08 3.34
N ALA A 214 -4.52 12.36 2.94
CA ALA A 214 -3.70 12.93 1.87
C ALA A 214 -2.21 12.98 2.26
N ARG A 215 -1.90 13.31 3.52
CA ARG A 215 -0.52 13.24 4.04
C ARG A 215 0.01 11.81 3.97
N ASN A 216 -0.78 10.82 4.41
CA ASN A 216 -0.38 9.42 4.39
C ASN A 216 -0.12 8.89 2.97
N SER A 217 -0.88 9.34 1.97
CA SER A 217 -0.64 8.97 0.57
C SER A 217 0.75 9.41 0.09
N VAL A 218 1.25 10.57 0.54
CA VAL A 218 2.62 11.02 0.25
C VAL A 218 3.66 10.12 0.91
N TYR A 219 3.44 9.67 2.14
CA TYR A 219 4.32 8.68 2.79
C TYR A 219 4.36 7.37 2.02
N GLN A 220 3.20 6.87 1.61
CA GLN A 220 3.05 5.63 0.83
C GLN A 220 3.61 5.74 -0.60
N SER A 221 3.75 6.96 -1.12
CA SER A 221 4.24 7.20 -2.47
C SER A 221 5.69 6.75 -2.70
N GLY A 222 6.06 6.58 -3.97
CA GLY A 222 7.41 6.22 -4.39
C GLY A 222 8.32 7.41 -4.73
N PHE A 223 7.88 8.65 -4.46
CA PHE A 223 8.63 9.85 -4.83
C PHE A 223 9.91 10.00 -4.01
N SER A 224 10.86 10.75 -4.57
CA SER A 224 12.15 11.01 -3.94
C SER A 224 12.01 11.77 -2.62
N HIS A 225 13.01 11.61 -1.76
CA HIS A 225 13.12 12.38 -0.51
C HIS A 225 12.97 13.88 -0.74
N ALA A 226 13.59 14.42 -1.80
CA ALA A 226 13.51 15.84 -2.12
C ALA A 226 12.07 16.32 -2.35
N LEU A 227 11.26 15.55 -3.07
CA LEU A 227 9.85 15.88 -3.32
C LEU A 227 9.00 15.70 -2.06
N LYS A 228 9.19 14.61 -1.30
CA LYS A 228 8.49 14.41 -0.03
C LYS A 228 8.79 15.53 0.97
N SER A 229 10.06 15.91 1.12
CA SER A 229 10.47 17.04 1.96
C SER A 229 9.85 18.36 1.50
N HIS A 230 9.70 18.55 0.20
CA HIS A 230 9.02 19.71 -0.36
C HIS A 230 7.50 19.66 -0.12
N TRP A 231 6.84 18.51 -0.21
CA TRP A 231 5.38 18.47 -0.06
C TRP A 231 4.91 18.46 1.38
N ILE A 232 5.58 17.73 2.27
CA ILE A 232 5.07 17.46 3.63
C ILE A 232 6.02 17.89 4.76
N GLY A 233 7.19 18.45 4.42
CA GLY A 233 8.12 19.06 5.37
C GLY A 233 9.49 18.38 5.41
N LYS A 234 10.53 19.15 5.68
CA LYS A 234 11.93 18.66 5.65
C LYS A 234 12.15 17.47 6.58
N GLU A 235 11.50 17.51 7.74
CA GLU A 235 11.65 16.53 8.81
C GLU A 235 10.65 15.37 8.73
N TYR A 236 9.98 15.16 7.58
CA TYR A 236 8.94 14.12 7.44
C TYR A 236 9.43 12.71 7.85
N TYR A 237 10.73 12.45 7.73
CA TYR A 237 11.33 11.17 8.07
C TYR A 237 11.38 10.90 9.59
N LYS A 238 11.09 11.89 10.43
CA LYS A 238 10.96 11.69 11.88
C LYS A 238 9.59 11.10 12.22
N ARG A 239 9.57 10.10 13.11
CA ARG A 239 8.34 9.48 13.59
C ARG A 239 7.59 10.45 14.52
N GLY A 240 6.26 10.37 14.48
CA GLY A 240 5.38 11.10 15.38
C GLY A 240 5.22 12.58 15.04
N PRO A 241 4.82 13.43 16.00
CA PRO A 241 4.45 14.83 15.73
C PRO A 241 5.64 15.70 15.28
N ASN A 242 6.87 15.30 15.60
CA ASN A 242 8.10 16.00 15.20
C ASN A 242 8.38 15.93 13.70
N GLY A 243 7.82 14.95 13.00
CA GLY A 243 7.91 14.82 11.54
C GLY A 243 6.77 15.49 10.78
N ASN A 244 6.06 16.42 11.42
CA ASN A 244 4.96 17.13 10.79
C ASN A 244 5.30 18.61 10.66
N ASP A 245 5.13 19.15 9.45
CA ASP A 245 5.07 20.59 9.22
C ASP A 245 3.61 20.95 8.91
N ILE A 246 2.88 21.47 9.91
CA ILE A 246 1.45 21.81 9.77
C ILE A 246 1.20 22.82 8.65
N HIS A 247 2.17 23.69 8.34
CA HIS A 247 2.03 24.67 7.27
C HIS A 247 2.06 24.03 5.88
N ARG A 248 2.51 22.77 5.77
CA ARG A 248 2.52 21.99 4.54
C ARG A 248 1.46 20.90 4.51
N THR A 249 1.24 20.23 5.64
CA THR A 249 0.31 19.09 5.70
C THR A 249 -1.11 19.50 6.05
N ASN A 250 -1.28 20.65 6.72
CA ASN A 250 -2.55 21.09 7.31
C ASN A 250 -3.16 20.07 8.30
N VAL A 251 -2.34 19.16 8.84
CA VAL A 251 -2.75 18.20 9.88
C VAL A 251 -2.31 18.75 11.25
N PRO A 252 -3.24 18.97 12.19
CA PRO A 252 -2.91 19.41 13.54
C PRO A 252 -1.89 18.50 14.23
N HIS A 253 -0.89 19.08 14.90
CA HIS A 253 0.12 18.29 15.63
C HIS A 253 -0.51 17.34 16.66
N ILE A 254 -1.54 17.79 17.37
CA ILE A 254 -2.27 16.97 18.36
C ILE A 254 -2.90 15.72 17.74
N ARG A 255 -3.30 15.76 16.46
CA ARG A 255 -3.82 14.58 15.75
C ARG A 255 -2.73 13.53 15.61
N LEU A 256 -1.54 13.93 15.20
CA LEU A 256 -0.42 13.01 14.98
C LEU A 256 0.24 12.57 16.29
N GLU A 257 0.24 13.42 17.31
CA GLU A 257 0.64 13.05 18.67
C GLU A 257 -0.29 11.98 19.23
N PHE A 258 -1.61 12.11 19.06
CA PHE A 258 -2.56 11.07 19.43
C PHE A 258 -2.29 9.75 18.69
N ARG A 259 -2.11 9.79 17.37
CA ARG A 259 -1.81 8.60 16.54
C ARG A 259 -0.51 7.92 16.97
N ASP A 260 0.55 8.69 17.20
CA ASP A 260 1.85 8.15 17.61
C ASP A 260 1.81 7.58 19.02
N THR A 261 1.16 8.27 19.96
CA THR A 261 1.04 7.82 21.36
C THR A 261 0.30 6.49 21.44
N ILE A 262 -0.90 6.39 20.84
CA ILE A 262 -1.69 5.15 20.90
C ILE A 262 -0.97 3.99 20.19
N TRP A 263 -0.30 4.25 19.06
CA TRP A 263 0.49 3.22 18.38
C TRP A 263 1.68 2.76 19.21
N ARG A 264 2.38 3.67 19.89
CA ARG A 264 3.48 3.32 20.82
C ARG A 264 2.99 2.49 21.98
N GLU A 265 1.83 2.83 22.57
CA GLU A 265 1.22 2.05 23.66
C GLU A 265 0.90 0.63 23.20
N GLU A 266 0.29 0.46 22.03
CA GLU A 266 -0.02 -0.84 21.44
C GLU A 266 1.25 -1.66 21.14
N MET A 267 2.29 -1.01 20.61
CA MET A 267 3.60 -1.65 20.42
C MET A 267 4.22 -2.08 21.75
N GLN A 268 4.17 -1.26 22.80
CA GLN A 268 4.64 -1.66 24.12
C GLN A 268 3.82 -2.81 24.68
N GLN A 269 2.51 -2.81 24.50
CA GLN A 269 1.63 -3.89 24.97
C GLN A 269 1.98 -5.23 24.31
N VAL A 270 2.13 -5.27 22.99
CA VAL A 270 2.44 -6.51 22.25
C VAL A 270 3.83 -7.04 22.57
N TYR A 271 4.80 -6.15 22.76
CA TYR A 271 6.17 -6.52 23.13
C TYR A 271 6.39 -6.64 24.65
N LEU A 272 5.32 -6.60 25.47
CA LEU A 272 5.38 -6.74 26.92
C LEU A 272 6.35 -5.74 27.58
N GLY A 273 6.32 -4.48 27.13
CA GLY A 273 7.14 -3.37 27.62
C GLY A 273 8.57 -3.33 27.07
N LYS A 274 8.90 -4.16 26.06
CA LYS A 274 10.26 -4.30 25.51
C LYS A 274 10.37 -3.79 24.06
N SER A 275 9.41 -3.02 23.56
CA SER A 275 9.52 -2.55 22.16
C SER A 275 10.60 -1.49 22.02
N ILE A 276 11.48 -1.70 21.04
CA ILE A 276 12.44 -0.70 20.57
C ILE A 276 11.76 0.00 19.39
N ILE A 277 11.37 1.25 19.60
CA ILE A 277 10.61 2.02 18.62
C ILE A 277 11.57 2.94 17.87
N PRO A 278 11.73 2.80 16.54
CA PRO A 278 12.59 3.67 15.76
C PRO A 278 12.12 5.13 15.80
N GLU A 279 13.05 6.07 15.98
CA GLU A 279 12.77 7.51 15.93
C GLU A 279 12.52 8.02 14.52
N GLU A 280 13.03 7.31 13.51
CA GLU A 280 12.85 7.63 12.10
C GLU A 280 11.98 6.58 11.40
N ILE A 281 11.35 7.00 10.31
CA ILE A 281 10.74 6.13 9.32
C ILE A 281 11.67 5.96 8.12
N GLU A 282 11.44 4.94 7.29
CA GLU A 282 12.18 4.75 6.04
C GLU A 282 11.99 5.97 5.12
N LYS A 283 13.09 6.52 4.59
CA LYS A 283 13.11 7.74 3.77
C LYS A 283 12.52 7.52 2.37
#